data_AF-A0A443HZP2-F1
#
_entry.id   AF-A0A443HZP2-F1
#
_cell.length_a   1.000
_cell.length_b   1.000
_cell.length_c   1.000
_cell.angle_alpha   90.00
_cell.angle_beta   90.00
_cell.angle_gamma   90.00
#
_symmetry.space_group_name_H-M   'P 1'
#
loop_
_entity.id
_entity.type
_entity.pdbx_description
1 polymer ?
#
loop_
_entity_poly.entity_id
_entity_poly.type
_entity_poly.pdbx_seq_one_letter_code
_entity_poly.pdbx_strand_id
1 'polypeptide(L)'
;MAKYDNASSLAIVIYQGHSHYAQHGIVPQQLVLFGSSNPAAPAIPWSFIEANLSIEGDTLAILDSCFSSAAAMTGLNTEYLVASAFESPASAIIQRSFTRRLIDLFKSQINPEMTVAQIHAKLVNQANQPGSGLDYTFVHIACDNKQSITLRPLRHMPRELAALKKGDELADGKVLVSVLLEGKTSIPSVSEWETWLARAIPEDVADIKIEAVFETGSALCLMTMPIAVFDMLKGHNHEGAYGFVAYVESNNLMNTHGFRSQASGFLTARQGNVQMPRREPKPTSSTE
;
A
#
# COMPACT_ATOMS: atom_id res chain seq x y z
N MET A 1 -8.16 30.95 3.78
CA MET A 1 -8.81 29.64 3.55
C MET A 1 -10.33 29.74 3.59
N ALA A 2 -10.94 30.31 4.65
CA ALA A 2 -12.40 30.31 4.89
C ALA A 2 -13.34 30.60 3.69
N LYS A 3 -12.95 31.43 2.71
CA LYS A 3 -13.80 31.73 1.55
C LYS A 3 -14.00 30.55 0.58
N TYR A 4 -13.03 29.64 0.53
CA TYR A 4 -13.02 28.49 -0.38
C TYR A 4 -12.96 27.17 0.39
N ASP A 5 -13.31 27.19 1.67
CA ASP A 5 -13.31 26.03 2.54
C ASP A 5 -14.75 25.54 2.67
N ASN A 6 -15.05 24.39 2.07
CA ASN A 6 -16.33 23.71 2.12
C ASN A 6 -16.14 22.22 1.77
N ALA A 7 -17.18 21.40 1.92
CA ALA A 7 -17.13 19.97 1.64
C ALA A 7 -16.70 19.57 0.21
N SER A 8 -16.71 20.48 -0.77
CA SER A 8 -16.24 20.22 -2.15
C SER A 8 -14.82 20.72 -2.43
N SER A 9 -14.15 21.26 -1.41
CA SER A 9 -12.81 21.80 -1.55
C SER A 9 -11.75 20.70 -1.52
N LEU A 10 -10.69 20.89 -2.31
CA LEU A 10 -9.50 20.06 -2.29
C LEU A 10 -8.29 20.93 -1.93
N ALA A 11 -7.64 20.65 -0.81
CA ALA A 11 -6.33 21.22 -0.47
C ALA A 11 -5.24 20.25 -0.92
N ILE A 12 -4.31 20.73 -1.75
CA ILE A 12 -3.14 19.95 -2.17
C ILE A 12 -1.90 20.60 -1.56
N VAL A 13 -1.15 19.83 -0.77
CA VAL A 13 0.11 20.24 -0.18
C VAL A 13 1.24 19.50 -0.88
N ILE A 14 2.16 20.25 -1.48
CA ILE A 14 3.30 19.68 -2.19
C ILE A 14 4.57 20.11 -1.47
N TYR A 15 5.38 19.15 -1.05
CA TYR A 15 6.70 19.41 -0.48
C TYR A 15 7.76 18.59 -1.21
N GLN A 16 8.84 19.26 -1.61
CA GLN A 16 10.04 18.62 -2.14
C GLN A 16 11.24 19.18 -1.37
N GLY A 17 12.02 18.33 -0.72
CA GLY A 17 13.16 18.78 0.07
C GLY A 17 13.70 17.78 1.07
N HIS A 18 14.50 18.29 1.99
CA HIS A 18 15.10 17.49 3.05
C HIS A 18 14.14 17.34 4.22
N SER A 19 14.07 16.13 4.74
CA SER A 19 13.29 15.80 5.92
C SER A 19 14.06 14.83 6.79
N HIS A 20 13.66 14.77 8.06
CA HIS A 20 14.19 13.79 8.99
C HIS A 20 13.07 13.27 9.87
N TYR A 21 13.22 12.02 10.32
CA TYR A 21 12.36 11.44 11.33
C TYR A 21 13.04 11.60 12.68
N ALA A 22 12.55 12.55 13.48
CA ALA A 22 13.24 12.97 14.69
C ALA A 22 12.27 13.20 15.83
N GLN A 23 12.75 12.95 17.05
CA GLN A 23 12.06 13.37 18.26
C GLN A 23 12.28 14.88 18.46
N HIS A 24 11.20 15.64 18.62
CA HIS A 24 11.28 17.07 18.88
C HIS A 24 10.78 17.37 20.31
N GLY A 25 11.72 17.44 21.25
CA GLY A 25 11.41 17.62 22.67
C GLY A 25 10.66 16.42 23.27
N ILE A 26 9.49 16.67 23.86
CA ILE A 26 8.64 15.66 24.52
C ILE A 26 7.68 14.99 23.51
N VAL A 27 7.61 15.49 22.28
CA VAL A 27 6.72 14.96 21.24
C VAL A 27 7.31 13.66 20.68
N PRO A 28 6.49 12.62 20.40
CA PRO A 28 6.94 11.41 19.73
C PRO A 28 7.71 11.71 18.43
N GLN A 29 8.52 10.74 17.97
CA GLN A 29 9.19 10.85 16.69
C GLN A 29 8.18 11.13 15.59
N GLN A 30 8.51 12.12 14.75
CA GLN A 30 7.63 12.58 13.69
C GLN A 30 8.45 13.08 12.52
N LEU A 31 7.79 13.22 11.36
CA LEU A 31 8.40 13.84 10.19
C LEU A 31 8.66 15.32 10.47
N VAL A 32 9.90 15.75 10.23
CA VAL A 32 10.32 17.16 10.28
C VAL A 32 10.78 17.57 8.89
N LEU A 33 10.19 18.64 8.36
CA LEU A 33 10.53 19.21 7.06
C LEU A 33 11.52 20.36 7.24
N PHE A 34 12.57 20.41 6.42
CA PHE A 34 13.55 21.49 6.45
C PHE A 34 13.30 22.52 5.34
N GLY A 35 13.53 23.78 5.65
CA GLY A 35 13.47 24.88 4.68
C GLY A 35 14.66 24.89 3.71
N SER A 36 15.79 24.29 4.07
CA SER A 36 16.95 24.09 3.18
C SER A 36 17.91 23.04 3.75
N SER A 37 19.00 22.75 3.03
CA SER A 37 20.11 21.90 3.50
C SER A 37 21.03 22.57 4.54
N ASN A 38 20.83 23.86 4.84
CA ASN A 38 21.59 24.56 5.87
C ASN A 38 21.14 24.09 7.27
N PRO A 39 22.05 23.67 8.17
CA PRO A 39 21.70 23.28 9.54
C PRO A 39 21.00 24.37 10.37
N ALA A 40 21.19 25.65 10.02
CA ALA A 40 20.52 26.77 10.66
C ALA A 40 19.16 27.11 10.02
N ALA A 41 18.73 26.37 9.01
CA ALA A 41 17.46 26.61 8.34
C ALA A 41 16.28 26.30 9.26
N PRO A 42 15.15 27.00 9.10
CA PRO A 42 13.92 26.65 9.77
C PRO A 42 13.54 25.18 9.50
N ALA A 43 13.13 24.49 10.54
CA ALA A 43 12.60 23.14 10.50
C ALA A 43 11.19 23.16 11.09
N ILE A 44 10.25 22.49 10.46
CA ILE A 44 8.86 22.45 10.90
C ILE A 44 8.40 21.00 11.00
N PRO A 45 7.88 20.56 12.16
CA PRO A 45 7.30 19.23 12.26
C PRO A 45 5.99 19.15 11.48
N TRP A 46 5.77 18.04 10.77
CA TRP A 46 4.60 17.83 9.92
C TRP A 46 3.29 17.96 10.70
N SER A 47 3.23 17.49 11.95
CA SER A 47 2.04 17.62 12.80
C SER A 47 1.56 19.05 12.98
N PHE A 48 2.48 20.04 13.01
CA PHE A 48 2.09 21.45 13.08
C PHE A 48 1.46 21.92 11.77
N ILE A 49 1.97 21.46 10.63
CA ILE A 49 1.38 21.76 9.33
C ILE A 49 0.00 21.12 9.25
N GLU A 50 -0.10 19.83 9.54
CA GLU A 50 -1.34 19.04 9.47
C GLU A 50 -2.44 19.60 10.38
N ALA A 51 -2.10 20.00 11.61
CA ALA A 51 -3.04 20.64 12.54
C ALA A 51 -3.58 21.99 12.04
N ASN A 52 -2.84 22.69 11.17
CA ASN A 52 -3.26 23.96 10.57
C ASN A 52 -3.87 23.81 9.17
N LEU A 53 -3.84 22.60 8.59
CA LEU A 53 -4.44 22.28 7.29
C LEU A 53 -5.89 21.82 7.37
N SER A 54 -6.48 21.81 8.56
CA SER A 54 -7.87 21.38 8.75
C SER A 54 -8.81 22.21 7.89
N ILE A 55 -9.33 21.59 6.84
CA ILE A 55 -10.38 22.09 5.95
C ILE A 55 -11.59 21.15 6.02
N GLU A 56 -12.76 21.64 5.62
CA GLU A 56 -13.99 20.85 5.58
C GLU A 56 -13.96 19.77 4.49
N GLY A 57 -13.22 20.03 3.40
CA GLY A 57 -13.10 19.13 2.25
C GLY A 57 -12.02 18.05 2.38
N ASP A 58 -11.40 17.71 1.25
CA ASP A 58 -10.37 16.68 1.15
C ASP A 58 -8.96 17.28 1.11
N THR A 59 -8.02 16.65 1.80
CA THR A 59 -6.60 17.05 1.81
C THR A 59 -5.75 15.96 1.16
N LEU A 60 -4.93 16.35 0.18
CA LEU A 60 -3.93 15.50 -0.45
C LEU A 60 -2.53 16.05 -0.14
N ALA A 61 -1.67 15.22 0.44
CA ALA A 61 -0.27 15.52 0.68
C ALA A 61 0.63 14.76 -0.31
N ILE A 62 1.40 15.50 -1.11
CA ILE A 62 2.37 14.99 -2.08
C ILE A 62 3.77 15.32 -1.57
N LEU A 63 4.50 14.33 -1.06
CA LEU A 63 5.76 14.56 -0.35
C LEU A 63 6.94 13.85 -1.03
N ASP A 64 7.82 14.64 -1.66
CA ASP A 64 9.10 14.21 -2.25
C ASP A 64 10.26 14.46 -1.28
N SER A 65 10.34 13.62 -0.25
CA SER A 65 11.37 13.73 0.80
C SER A 65 11.60 12.39 1.49
N CYS A 66 12.73 12.26 2.19
CA CYS A 66 13.07 11.04 2.94
C CYS A 66 12.07 10.79 4.08
N PHE A 67 11.80 9.53 4.43
CA PHE A 67 10.90 9.20 5.55
C PHE A 67 9.48 9.80 5.43
N SER A 68 9.07 10.22 4.24
CA SER A 68 7.83 10.98 4.02
C SER A 68 6.58 10.18 4.38
N SER A 69 6.64 8.85 4.30
CA SER A 69 5.59 7.96 4.82
C SER A 69 5.32 8.12 6.32
N ALA A 70 6.27 8.62 7.11
CA ALA A 70 6.05 8.94 8.52
C ALA A 70 5.02 10.07 8.73
N ALA A 71 4.74 10.87 7.69
CA ALA A 71 3.69 11.88 7.72
C ALA A 71 2.30 11.29 7.99
N ALA A 72 2.04 10.07 7.52
CA ALA A 72 0.73 9.44 7.65
C ALA A 72 0.51 8.76 9.01
N MET A 73 1.56 8.61 9.84
CA MET A 73 1.45 7.98 11.16
C MET A 73 0.60 8.77 12.15
N THR A 74 0.36 10.06 11.88
CA THR A 74 -0.46 10.95 12.72
C THR A 74 -1.97 10.82 12.46
N GLY A 75 -2.37 10.14 11.38
CA GLY A 75 -3.73 9.63 11.19
C GLY A 75 -4.84 10.68 11.02
N LEU A 76 -4.57 11.84 10.44
CA LEU A 76 -5.62 12.81 10.12
C LEU A 76 -6.26 12.52 8.75
N ASN A 77 -7.36 13.24 8.46
CA ASN A 77 -8.17 13.19 7.24
C ASN A 77 -7.39 13.69 5.99
N THR A 78 -6.26 13.05 5.70
CA THR A 78 -5.30 13.39 4.66
C THR A 78 -4.97 12.12 3.88
N GLU A 79 -5.10 12.18 2.57
CA GLU A 79 -4.56 11.14 1.68
C GLU A 79 -3.12 11.50 1.30
N TYR A 80 -2.23 10.50 1.25
CA TYR A 80 -0.82 10.72 1.03
C TYR A 80 -0.32 10.02 -0.23
N LEU A 81 0.48 10.73 -1.03
CA LEU A 81 1.29 10.17 -2.10
C LEU A 81 2.75 10.59 -1.88
N VAL A 82 3.60 9.64 -1.53
CA VAL A 82 4.95 9.94 -1.03
C VAL A 82 6.04 9.21 -1.81
N ALA A 83 7.22 9.84 -1.89
CA ALA A 83 8.32 9.38 -2.73
C ALA A 83 8.99 8.09 -2.25
N SER A 84 8.90 7.75 -0.95
CA SER A 84 9.57 6.57 -0.41
C SER A 84 8.90 5.97 0.82
N ALA A 85 9.12 4.67 0.98
CA ALA A 85 8.80 3.93 2.20
C ALA A 85 9.68 4.38 3.38
N PHE A 86 9.26 4.01 4.59
CA PHE A 86 9.99 4.31 5.82
C PHE A 86 11.42 3.75 5.69
N GLU A 87 12.44 4.55 6.04
CA GLU A 87 13.88 4.22 5.96
C GLU A 87 14.56 4.31 4.58
N SER A 88 13.84 4.67 3.51
CA SER A 88 14.45 4.87 2.18
C SER A 88 14.63 6.35 1.85
N PRO A 89 15.84 6.85 1.54
CA PRO A 89 16.03 8.24 1.16
C PRO A 89 15.43 8.51 -0.24
N ALA A 90 14.81 9.67 -0.48
CA ALA A 90 14.32 10.02 -1.81
C ALA A 90 15.49 10.22 -2.81
N SER A 91 15.23 10.03 -4.11
CA SER A 91 16.29 10.21 -5.13
C SER A 91 16.75 11.66 -5.23
N ALA A 92 18.06 11.89 -5.12
CA ALA A 92 18.67 13.19 -5.36
C ALA A 92 18.84 13.53 -6.87
N ILE A 93 18.57 12.56 -7.76
CA ILE A 93 18.74 12.73 -9.21
C ILE A 93 17.39 13.19 -9.79
N ILE A 94 17.35 14.39 -10.36
CA ILE A 94 16.12 15.01 -10.90
C ILE A 94 15.38 14.08 -11.86
N GLN A 95 16.10 13.39 -12.76
CA GLN A 95 15.52 12.49 -13.76
C GLN A 95 14.87 11.24 -13.15
N ARG A 96 15.23 10.90 -11.91
CA ARG A 96 14.76 9.71 -11.18
C ARG A 96 13.88 10.08 -9.98
N SER A 97 13.73 11.38 -9.70
CA SER A 97 12.91 11.90 -8.62
C SER A 97 11.42 11.60 -8.82
N PHE A 98 10.71 11.43 -7.72
CA PHE A 98 9.26 11.22 -7.71
C PHE A 98 8.53 12.35 -8.42
N THR A 99 8.88 13.60 -8.11
CA THR A 99 8.25 14.77 -8.72
C THR A 99 8.36 14.75 -10.25
N ARG A 100 9.52 14.35 -10.80
CA ARG A 100 9.70 14.27 -12.25
C ARG A 100 8.81 13.21 -12.88
N ARG A 101 8.74 12.03 -12.26
CA ARG A 101 7.91 10.91 -12.74
C ARG A 101 6.43 11.23 -12.67
N LEU A 102 5.97 11.86 -11.60
CA LEU A 102 4.60 12.33 -11.47
C LEU A 102 4.23 13.34 -12.57
N ILE A 103 5.13 14.29 -12.87
CA ILE A 103 4.94 15.24 -13.98
C ILE A 103 4.86 14.53 -15.33
N ASP A 104 5.77 13.59 -15.60
CA ASP A 104 5.80 12.84 -16.87
C ASP A 104 4.56 11.96 -17.02
N LEU A 105 4.07 11.35 -15.92
CA LEU A 105 2.81 10.63 -15.89
C LEU A 105 1.63 11.55 -16.27
N PHE A 106 1.47 12.69 -15.60
CA PHE A 106 0.38 13.62 -15.91
C PHE A 106 0.44 14.18 -17.33
N LYS A 107 1.63 14.37 -17.90
CA LYS A 107 1.80 14.84 -19.28
C LYS A 107 1.50 13.78 -20.33
N SER A 108 1.66 12.49 -20.00
CA SER A 108 1.47 11.38 -20.93
C SER A 108 0.03 10.88 -20.99
N GLN A 109 -0.83 11.27 -20.05
CA GLN A 109 -2.21 10.78 -20.02
C GLN A 109 -3.10 11.45 -21.08
N ILE A 110 -3.80 10.61 -21.84
CA ILE A 110 -4.86 11.02 -22.77
C ILE A 110 -6.11 11.43 -21.98
N ASN A 111 -6.43 10.66 -20.93
CA ASN A 111 -7.47 10.99 -19.94
C ASN A 111 -6.80 11.40 -18.62
N PRO A 112 -6.76 12.70 -18.28
CA PRO A 112 -6.07 13.17 -17.09
C PRO A 112 -6.91 13.07 -15.80
N GLU A 113 -8.10 12.45 -15.86
CA GLU A 113 -8.91 12.16 -14.68
C GLU A 113 -8.48 10.82 -14.09
N MET A 114 -7.89 10.85 -12.89
CA MET A 114 -7.42 9.65 -12.18
C MET A 114 -7.52 9.86 -10.68
N THR A 115 -7.83 8.79 -9.95
CA THR A 115 -7.67 8.77 -8.49
C THR A 115 -6.20 8.76 -8.09
N VAL A 116 -5.89 9.20 -6.87
CA VAL A 116 -4.53 9.12 -6.32
C VAL A 116 -4.04 7.67 -6.25
N ALA A 117 -4.92 6.71 -5.92
CA ALA A 117 -4.61 5.28 -5.97
C ALA A 117 -4.24 4.81 -7.39
N GLN A 118 -4.98 5.25 -8.43
CA GLN A 118 -4.62 4.94 -9.82
C GLN A 118 -3.29 5.60 -10.24
N ILE A 119 -3.03 6.82 -9.78
CA ILE A 119 -1.75 7.51 -10.00
C ILE A 119 -0.61 6.68 -9.40
N HIS A 120 -0.77 6.20 -8.18
CA HIS A 120 0.21 5.34 -7.53
C HIS A 120 0.43 4.03 -8.30
N ALA A 121 -0.64 3.31 -8.65
CA ALA A 121 -0.55 2.09 -9.45
C ALA A 121 0.27 2.29 -10.74
N LYS A 122 -0.05 3.35 -11.52
CA LYS A 122 0.69 3.71 -12.73
C LYS A 122 2.16 3.99 -12.46
N LEU A 123 2.46 4.70 -11.39
CA LEU A 123 3.84 5.02 -11.00
C LEU A 123 4.62 3.78 -10.57
N VAL A 124 4.01 2.86 -9.82
CA VAL A 124 4.63 1.57 -9.42
C VAL A 124 4.88 0.69 -10.65
N ASN A 125 3.91 0.60 -11.57
CA ASN A 125 4.08 -0.16 -12.81
C ASN A 125 5.23 0.39 -13.66
N GLN A 126 5.35 1.73 -13.76
CA GLN A 126 6.50 2.37 -14.40
C GLN A 126 7.81 2.10 -13.65
N ALA A 127 7.80 2.04 -12.32
CA ALA A 127 8.97 1.76 -11.51
C ALA A 127 9.55 0.37 -11.77
N ASN A 128 8.69 -0.64 -11.91
CA ASN A 128 9.11 -2.01 -12.09
C ASN A 128 9.75 -2.29 -13.46
N GLN A 129 9.62 -1.37 -14.44
CA GLN A 129 10.31 -1.51 -15.72
C GLN A 129 11.83 -1.33 -15.56
N PRO A 130 12.68 -2.28 -16.03
CA PRO A 130 14.14 -2.22 -15.85
C PRO A 130 14.83 -0.95 -16.39
N GLY A 131 14.22 -0.31 -17.41
CA GLY A 131 14.72 0.94 -18.00
C GLY A 131 14.33 2.22 -17.24
N SER A 132 13.53 2.12 -16.19
CA SER A 132 12.99 3.27 -15.45
C SER A 132 14.06 3.97 -14.60
N GLY A 133 15.08 3.23 -14.15
CA GLY A 133 16.13 3.77 -13.28
C GLY A 133 15.60 4.41 -12.00
N LEU A 134 14.44 3.97 -11.50
CA LEU A 134 13.86 4.46 -10.26
C LEU A 134 14.64 3.92 -9.07
N ASP A 135 15.01 4.81 -8.16
CA ASP A 135 15.80 4.42 -6.99
C ASP A 135 14.89 3.82 -5.89
N TYR A 136 13.60 4.19 -5.85
CA TYR A 136 12.64 3.76 -4.81
C TYR A 136 11.20 3.66 -5.33
N THR A 137 10.43 2.76 -4.72
CA THR A 137 8.99 2.61 -4.99
C THR A 137 8.19 3.65 -4.20
N PHE A 138 7.25 4.29 -4.88
CA PHE A 138 6.34 5.25 -4.28
C PHE A 138 5.36 4.57 -3.33
N VAL A 139 4.87 5.33 -2.36
CA VAL A 139 3.90 4.83 -1.39
C VAL A 139 2.66 5.69 -1.43
N HIS A 140 1.50 5.04 -1.49
CA HIS A 140 0.20 5.66 -1.33
C HIS A 140 -0.39 5.22 0.01
N ILE A 141 -1.01 6.16 0.71
CA ILE A 141 -1.69 5.90 1.97
C ILE A 141 -3.06 6.57 1.86
N ALA A 142 -4.08 5.74 1.69
CA ALA A 142 -5.46 6.19 1.60
C ALA A 142 -5.94 6.78 2.94
N CYS A 143 -6.83 7.76 2.86
CA CYS A 143 -7.52 8.24 4.05
C CYS A 143 -8.50 7.18 4.56
N ASP A 144 -8.45 6.88 5.85
CA ASP A 144 -9.43 5.99 6.47
C ASP A 144 -10.86 6.50 6.23
N ASN A 145 -11.75 5.57 5.92
CA ASN A 145 -13.18 5.80 5.70
C ASN A 145 -13.58 6.64 4.47
N LYS A 146 -12.65 7.08 3.62
CA LYS A 146 -12.95 7.80 2.36
C LYS A 146 -12.53 7.01 1.12
N GLN A 147 -13.08 7.39 -0.04
CA GLN A 147 -12.56 6.95 -1.34
C GLN A 147 -11.31 7.77 -1.69
N SER A 148 -10.44 7.21 -2.54
CA SER A 148 -9.28 7.94 -3.04
C SER A 148 -9.70 9.17 -3.84
N ILE A 149 -9.02 10.29 -3.62
CA ILE A 149 -9.29 11.59 -4.25
C ILE A 149 -9.09 11.49 -5.76
N THR A 150 -10.06 11.97 -6.53
CA THR A 150 -9.96 12.07 -8.00
C THR A 150 -9.36 13.41 -8.40
N LEU A 151 -8.21 13.37 -9.09
CA LEU A 151 -7.59 14.55 -9.69
C LEU A 151 -8.05 14.72 -11.14
N ARG A 152 -8.39 15.96 -11.51
CA ARG A 152 -8.77 16.33 -12.88
C ARG A 152 -8.26 17.74 -13.22
N PRO A 153 -7.86 18.03 -14.47
CA PRO A 153 -7.48 19.39 -14.85
C PRO A 153 -8.65 20.36 -14.77
N LEU A 154 -8.41 21.52 -14.13
CA LEU A 154 -9.40 22.59 -13.91
C LEU A 154 -10.16 23.04 -15.17
N ARG A 155 -9.51 23.01 -16.33
CA ARG A 155 -10.09 23.40 -17.63
C ARG A 155 -11.22 22.50 -18.14
N HIS A 156 -11.50 21.37 -17.48
CA HIS A 156 -12.52 20.40 -17.89
C HIS A 156 -13.74 20.34 -16.95
N MET A 157 -13.94 21.33 -16.07
CA MET A 157 -15.16 21.50 -15.25
C MET A 157 -16.33 22.11 -16.07
N PRO A 158 -17.62 21.75 -15.87
CA PRO A 158 -18.19 20.71 -15.01
C PRO A 158 -18.92 19.59 -15.79
N ARG A 159 -18.68 18.32 -15.44
CA ARG A 159 -19.61 17.20 -15.68
C ARG A 159 -19.46 16.21 -14.52
N GLU A 160 -20.54 15.48 -14.22
CA GLU A 160 -20.60 14.39 -13.22
C GLU A 160 -19.29 13.59 -13.17
N LEU A 161 -18.84 13.32 -11.94
CA LEU A 161 -17.74 12.40 -11.64
C LEU A 161 -18.03 11.09 -12.37
N ALA A 162 -17.16 10.69 -13.30
CA ALA A 162 -17.30 9.38 -13.89
C ALA A 162 -17.00 8.35 -12.79
N ALA A 163 -17.94 7.42 -12.57
CA ALA A 163 -17.63 6.23 -11.77
C ALA A 163 -16.38 5.55 -12.35
N LEU A 164 -15.59 4.89 -11.49
CA LEU A 164 -14.43 4.08 -11.89
C LEU A 164 -14.82 3.21 -13.09
N LYS A 165 -14.34 3.58 -14.28
CA LYS A 165 -14.69 2.86 -15.51
C LYS A 165 -13.87 1.59 -15.58
N LYS A 166 -14.54 0.48 -15.86
CA LYS A 166 -13.91 -0.76 -16.28
C LYS A 166 -13.12 -0.50 -17.56
N GLY A 167 -11.81 -0.65 -17.51
CA GLY A 167 -10.92 -0.50 -18.66
C GLY A 167 -9.48 -0.84 -18.33
N ASP A 168 -8.63 -0.89 -19.36
CA ASP A 168 -7.17 -1.04 -19.29
C ASP A 168 -6.49 -0.11 -18.26
N GLU A 169 -7.19 0.90 -17.74
CA GLU A 169 -6.76 1.83 -16.69
C GLU A 169 -6.64 1.23 -15.28
N LEU A 170 -7.15 0.03 -15.02
CA LEU A 170 -6.90 -0.74 -13.78
C LEU A 170 -5.89 -1.87 -13.99
N ALA A 171 -5.35 -2.03 -15.20
CA ALA A 171 -4.31 -3.01 -15.52
C ALA A 171 -2.90 -2.54 -15.11
N ASP A 172 -2.79 -1.44 -14.37
CA ASP A 172 -1.54 -0.77 -14.01
C ASP A 172 -0.72 -1.49 -12.92
N GLY A 173 -0.53 -2.80 -13.08
CA GLY A 173 0.21 -3.65 -12.14
C GLY A 173 -0.69 -4.34 -11.12
N LYS A 174 -0.20 -5.47 -10.61
CA LYS A 174 -0.89 -6.28 -9.62
C LYS A 174 -0.10 -6.32 -8.31
N VAL A 175 -0.81 -6.52 -7.22
CA VAL A 175 -0.24 -6.83 -5.91
C VAL A 175 -0.60 -8.25 -5.52
N LEU A 176 0.36 -8.97 -4.95
CA LEU A 176 0.17 -10.25 -4.29
C LEU A 176 -0.05 -9.99 -2.80
N VAL A 177 -1.14 -10.53 -2.28
CA VAL A 177 -1.62 -10.32 -0.91
C VAL A 177 -1.82 -11.68 -0.25
N SER A 178 -1.41 -11.79 1.01
CA SER A 178 -1.74 -12.91 1.88
C SER A 178 -2.98 -12.58 2.71
N VAL A 179 -3.87 -13.54 2.86
CA VAL A 179 -5.09 -13.40 3.66
C VAL A 179 -5.16 -14.51 4.69
N LEU A 180 -5.25 -14.12 5.96
CA LEU A 180 -5.38 -15.04 7.09
C LEU A 180 -6.83 -15.08 7.57
N LEU A 181 -7.43 -16.27 7.56
CA LEU A 181 -8.81 -16.48 8.00
C LEU A 181 -8.82 -17.13 9.38
N GLU A 182 -9.16 -16.35 10.40
CA GLU A 182 -9.28 -16.82 11.77
C GLU A 182 -10.57 -17.63 11.98
N GLY A 183 -10.51 -18.68 12.80
CA GLY A 183 -11.69 -19.40 13.30
C GLY A 183 -12.35 -20.42 12.36
N LYS A 184 -11.78 -20.70 11.18
CA LYS A 184 -12.27 -21.77 10.29
C LYS A 184 -11.31 -22.96 10.29
N THR A 185 -11.80 -24.11 10.76
CA THR A 185 -11.08 -25.40 10.77
C THR A 185 -11.04 -26.09 9.39
N SER A 186 -11.71 -25.53 8.39
CA SER A 186 -11.74 -26.03 7.01
C SER A 186 -11.76 -24.87 6.03
N ILE A 187 -11.04 -25.03 4.91
CA ILE A 187 -11.03 -24.08 3.79
C ILE A 187 -12.49 -23.79 3.38
N PRO A 188 -12.94 -22.52 3.31
CA PRO A 188 -14.19 -22.19 2.65
C PRO A 188 -14.15 -22.75 1.22
N SER A 189 -15.21 -23.40 0.75
CA SER A 189 -15.21 -23.97 -0.60
C SER A 189 -14.73 -22.91 -1.59
N VAL A 190 -13.68 -23.21 -2.37
CA VAL A 190 -13.10 -22.27 -3.33
C VAL A 190 -14.20 -21.70 -4.24
N SER A 191 -15.18 -22.53 -4.61
CA SER A 191 -16.36 -22.12 -5.38
C SER A 191 -17.29 -21.15 -4.65
N GLU A 192 -17.48 -21.29 -3.33
CA GLU A 192 -18.26 -20.34 -2.53
C GLU A 192 -17.52 -19.02 -2.36
N TRP A 193 -16.19 -19.08 -2.27
CA TRP A 193 -15.32 -17.91 -2.21
C TRP A 193 -15.27 -17.14 -3.53
N GLU A 194 -15.10 -17.84 -4.65
CA GLU A 194 -15.24 -17.25 -5.99
C GLU A 194 -16.61 -16.62 -6.17
N THR A 195 -17.68 -17.30 -5.72
CA THR A 195 -19.04 -16.77 -5.79
C THR A 195 -19.23 -15.55 -4.89
N TRP A 196 -18.64 -15.55 -3.69
CA TRP A 196 -18.70 -14.40 -2.79
C TRP A 196 -17.90 -13.22 -3.34
N LEU A 197 -16.67 -13.44 -3.81
CA LEU A 197 -15.85 -12.41 -4.44
C LEU A 197 -16.56 -11.82 -5.67
N ALA A 198 -17.14 -12.66 -6.53
CA ALA A 198 -17.89 -12.21 -7.70
C ALA A 198 -19.18 -11.42 -7.37
N ARG A 199 -19.73 -11.57 -6.15
CA ARG A 199 -20.98 -10.90 -5.72
C ARG A 199 -20.75 -9.70 -4.80
N ALA A 200 -19.76 -9.78 -3.93
CA ALA A 200 -19.46 -8.78 -2.90
C ALA A 200 -18.56 -7.67 -3.44
N ILE A 201 -17.76 -7.98 -4.47
CA ILE A 201 -16.90 -7.02 -5.12
C ILE A 201 -17.65 -6.48 -6.33
N PRO A 202 -17.82 -5.15 -6.47
CA PRO A 202 -18.45 -4.57 -7.64
C PRO A 202 -17.77 -5.06 -8.92
N GLU A 203 -18.54 -5.33 -9.98
CA GLU A 203 -18.05 -5.77 -11.29
C GLU A 203 -17.02 -4.79 -11.93
N ASP A 204 -16.83 -3.62 -11.32
CA ASP A 204 -15.91 -2.55 -11.66
C ASP A 204 -14.48 -2.74 -11.07
N VAL A 205 -14.25 -3.72 -10.19
CA VAL A 205 -12.97 -3.98 -9.46
C VAL A 205 -12.22 -5.22 -10.04
N ALA A 206 -12.48 -5.54 -11.30
CA ALA A 206 -12.53 -6.91 -11.85
C ALA A 206 -11.21 -7.63 -12.24
N ASP A 207 -10.14 -7.58 -11.46
CA ASP A 207 -8.97 -8.47 -11.72
C ASP A 207 -8.38 -9.06 -10.43
N ILE A 208 -9.26 -9.62 -9.60
CA ILE A 208 -8.88 -10.31 -8.36
C ILE A 208 -8.86 -11.82 -8.62
N LYS A 209 -7.74 -12.47 -8.30
CA LYS A 209 -7.55 -13.90 -8.52
C LYS A 209 -6.97 -14.57 -7.28
N ILE A 210 -7.52 -15.72 -6.92
CA ILE A 210 -6.94 -16.60 -5.90
C ILE A 210 -5.78 -17.37 -6.55
N GLU A 211 -4.57 -17.21 -6.02
CA GLU A 211 -3.36 -17.85 -6.54
C GLU A 211 -3.04 -19.16 -5.83
N ALA A 212 -3.31 -19.25 -4.52
CA ALA A 212 -3.10 -20.46 -3.73
C ALA A 212 -3.89 -20.41 -2.41
N VAL A 213 -4.22 -21.58 -1.87
CA VAL A 213 -4.82 -21.73 -0.55
C VAL A 213 -4.05 -22.82 0.20
N PHE A 214 -3.68 -22.54 1.45
CA PHE A 214 -2.91 -23.43 2.31
C PHE A 214 -3.64 -23.66 3.64
N GLU A 215 -3.63 -24.91 4.12
CA GLU A 215 -4.12 -25.27 5.45
C GLU A 215 -3.02 -25.10 6.48
N THR A 216 -3.22 -24.24 7.48
CA THR A 216 -2.24 -23.98 8.54
C THR A 216 -2.92 -23.79 9.91
N GLY A 217 -3.86 -24.65 10.32
CA GLY A 217 -4.63 -24.47 11.58
C GLY A 217 -5.57 -23.24 11.60
N SER A 218 -5.31 -22.26 10.73
CA SER A 218 -6.16 -21.26 10.10
C SER A 218 -5.98 -21.39 8.58
N ALA A 219 -6.85 -20.83 7.76
CA ALA A 219 -6.68 -20.89 6.31
C ALA A 219 -5.85 -19.67 5.83
N LEU A 220 -4.76 -19.93 5.11
CA LEU A 220 -3.95 -18.91 4.44
C LEU A 220 -4.27 -18.89 2.95
N CYS A 221 -4.70 -17.75 2.42
CA CYS A 221 -4.98 -17.55 1.00
C CYS A 221 -3.98 -16.56 0.40
N LEU A 222 -3.43 -16.87 -0.77
CA LEU A 222 -2.71 -15.91 -1.60
C LEU A 222 -3.61 -15.44 -2.73
N MET A 223 -3.70 -14.14 -2.93
CA MET A 223 -4.51 -13.54 -3.99
C MET A 223 -3.76 -12.43 -4.71
N THR A 224 -3.99 -12.30 -6.01
CA THR A 224 -3.57 -11.14 -6.80
C THR A 224 -4.74 -10.20 -7.00
N MET A 225 -4.50 -8.89 -7.01
CA MET A 225 -5.48 -7.85 -7.31
C MET A 225 -4.81 -6.60 -7.88
N PRO A 226 -5.55 -5.66 -8.49
CA PRO A 226 -4.96 -4.39 -8.92
C PRO A 226 -4.41 -3.58 -7.73
N ILE A 227 -3.30 -2.87 -7.93
CA ILE A 227 -2.65 -2.06 -6.88
C ILE A 227 -3.62 -1.06 -6.27
N ALA A 228 -4.32 -0.29 -7.10
CA ALA A 228 -5.28 0.71 -6.65
C ALA A 228 -6.41 0.13 -5.77
N VAL A 229 -6.75 -1.15 -5.95
CA VAL A 229 -7.75 -1.83 -5.13
C VAL A 229 -7.18 -2.17 -3.76
N PHE A 230 -5.96 -2.71 -3.71
CA PHE A 230 -5.26 -3.01 -2.47
C PHE A 230 -5.03 -1.77 -1.62
N ASP A 231 -4.62 -0.66 -2.24
CA ASP A 231 -4.43 0.61 -1.56
C ASP A 231 -5.70 1.11 -0.85
N MET A 232 -6.88 0.78 -1.40
CA MET A 232 -8.19 1.15 -0.86
C MET A 232 -8.78 0.10 0.12
N LEU A 233 -8.14 -1.06 0.31
CA LEU A 233 -8.66 -2.08 1.24
C LEU A 233 -8.57 -1.58 2.68
N LYS A 234 -9.71 -1.26 3.27
CA LYS A 234 -9.82 -0.82 4.67
C LYS A 234 -9.35 -1.93 5.62
N GLY A 235 -8.47 -1.61 6.56
CA GLY A 235 -8.13 -2.50 7.70
C GLY A 235 -6.84 -3.32 7.58
N HIS A 236 -6.06 -3.20 6.49
CA HIS A 236 -4.72 -3.84 6.43
C HIS A 236 -3.75 -3.31 7.50
N ASN A 237 -3.99 -2.10 8.02
CA ASN A 237 -3.12 -1.44 8.99
C ASN A 237 -3.47 -1.72 10.47
N HIS A 238 -4.66 -2.25 10.78
CA HIS A 238 -5.13 -2.32 12.17
C HIS A 238 -5.69 -3.68 12.64
N GLU A 239 -6.26 -4.53 11.78
CA GLU A 239 -6.87 -5.81 12.23
C GLU A 239 -6.55 -7.04 11.33
N GLY A 240 -5.47 -6.97 10.55
CA GLY A 240 -4.56 -8.11 10.30
C GLY A 240 -5.04 -9.28 9.43
N ALA A 241 -6.19 -9.19 8.76
CA ALA A 241 -6.60 -10.25 7.83
C ALA A 241 -5.79 -10.22 6.52
N TYR A 242 -5.26 -9.06 6.10
CA TYR A 242 -4.55 -8.87 4.83
C TYR A 242 -3.09 -8.48 5.06
N GLY A 243 -2.16 -9.17 4.42
CA GLY A 243 -0.72 -8.88 4.44
C GLY A 243 -0.17 -8.65 3.03
N PHE A 244 0.57 -7.57 2.83
CA PHE A 244 1.31 -7.35 1.59
C PHE A 244 2.38 -8.43 1.39
N VAL A 245 2.49 -8.98 0.18
CA VAL A 245 3.58 -9.89 -0.19
C VAL A 245 4.54 -9.21 -1.16
N ALA A 246 4.05 -8.79 -2.33
CA ALA A 246 4.87 -8.15 -3.36
C ALA A 246 4.02 -7.48 -4.45
N TYR A 247 4.58 -6.51 -5.17
CA TYR A 247 4.07 -6.13 -6.49
C TYR A 247 4.50 -7.20 -7.51
N VAL A 248 3.59 -7.60 -8.39
CA VAL A 248 3.80 -8.64 -9.39
C VAL A 248 3.36 -8.18 -10.78
N GLU A 249 4.14 -8.56 -11.79
CA GLU A 249 3.93 -8.15 -13.19
C GLU A 249 3.28 -9.24 -14.05
N SER A 250 3.09 -10.44 -13.50
CA SER A 250 2.54 -11.58 -14.22
C SER A 250 1.62 -12.41 -13.33
N ASN A 251 0.75 -13.19 -13.97
CA ASN A 251 0.00 -14.25 -13.29
C ASN A 251 0.95 -15.35 -12.82
N ASN A 252 0.53 -16.17 -11.86
CA ASN A 252 1.31 -17.31 -11.40
C ASN A 252 1.76 -18.22 -12.57
N LEU A 253 3.08 -18.24 -12.82
CA LEU A 253 3.74 -19.00 -13.90
C LEU A 253 3.74 -20.52 -13.67
N MET A 254 3.38 -20.98 -12.46
CA MET A 254 3.24 -22.41 -12.17
C MET A 254 1.97 -23.01 -12.76
N ASN A 255 0.97 -22.18 -13.10
CA ASN A 255 -0.24 -22.67 -13.77
C ASN A 255 0.02 -23.04 -15.24
N THR A 256 1.12 -22.55 -15.83
CA THR A 256 1.53 -22.86 -17.22
C THR A 256 2.58 -23.97 -17.29
N HIS A 257 3.35 -24.19 -16.23
CA HIS A 257 4.33 -25.27 -16.16
C HIS A 257 4.02 -26.19 -14.97
N GLY A 258 3.50 -27.38 -15.27
CA GLY A 258 3.34 -28.46 -14.30
C GLY A 258 4.69 -28.93 -13.77
N PHE A 259 5.27 -28.18 -12.85
CA PHE A 259 6.48 -28.58 -12.15
C PHE A 259 6.14 -29.77 -11.24
N ARG A 260 6.52 -30.97 -11.67
CA ARG A 260 6.64 -32.13 -10.79
C ARG A 260 8.08 -32.23 -10.35
N SER A 261 8.33 -32.08 -9.04
CA SER A 261 9.61 -32.44 -8.45
C SER A 261 9.89 -33.92 -8.74
N GLN A 262 10.99 -34.21 -9.45
CA GLN A 262 11.53 -35.57 -9.57
C GLN A 262 12.49 -35.89 -8.41
N ALA A 263 12.14 -35.48 -7.18
CA ALA A 263 12.86 -35.94 -6.00
C ALA A 263 12.48 -37.39 -5.69
N SER A 264 13.04 -38.36 -6.42
CA SER A 264 13.05 -39.76 -6.01
C SER A 264 14.19 -39.98 -5.02
N GLY A 265 14.02 -39.48 -3.80
CA GLY A 265 15.01 -39.67 -2.74
C GLY A 265 14.35 -39.48 -1.39
N PHE A 266 14.31 -40.54 -0.59
CA PHE A 266 13.96 -40.42 0.83
C PHE A 266 14.96 -39.47 1.48
N LEU A 267 14.49 -38.32 1.97
CA LEU A 267 15.27 -37.52 2.93
C LEU A 267 15.36 -38.34 4.21
N THR A 268 16.46 -39.08 4.35
CA THR A 268 16.78 -39.76 5.60
C THR A 268 17.06 -38.68 6.63
N ALA A 269 16.18 -38.58 7.64
CA ALA A 269 16.45 -37.78 8.82
C ALA A 269 17.80 -38.22 9.39
N ARG A 270 18.81 -37.36 9.35
CA ARG A 270 20.00 -37.56 10.18
C ARG A 270 19.49 -37.56 11.62
N GLN A 271 19.65 -38.68 12.33
CA GLN A 271 19.52 -38.69 13.78
C GLN A 271 20.51 -37.66 14.33
N GLY A 272 20.02 -36.45 14.59
CA GLY A 272 20.75 -35.45 15.35
C GLY A 272 20.83 -35.94 16.79
N ASN A 273 22.03 -35.95 17.35
CA ASN A 273 22.32 -36.28 18.75
C ASN A 273 21.80 -35.23 19.75
N VAL A 274 20.66 -34.59 19.46
CA VAL A 274 20.06 -33.62 20.37
C VAL A 274 19.01 -34.36 21.18
N GLN A 275 19.44 -34.91 22.32
CA GLN A 275 18.51 -35.27 23.39
C GLN A 275 17.87 -33.99 23.92
N MET A 276 16.64 -33.71 23.48
CA MET A 276 15.78 -32.73 24.14
C MET A 276 15.44 -33.27 25.54
N PRO A 277 15.64 -32.48 26.62
CA PRO A 277 15.26 -32.92 27.96
C PRO A 277 13.76 -33.24 28.00
N ARG A 278 13.41 -34.50 28.26
CA ARG A 278 12.03 -34.90 28.52
C ARG A 278 11.57 -34.19 29.78
N ARG A 279 10.55 -33.35 29.65
CA ARG A 279 9.79 -32.81 30.78
C ARG A 279 9.02 -33.98 31.39
N GLU A 280 9.41 -34.42 32.58
CA GLU A 280 8.68 -35.48 33.29
C GLU A 280 7.25 -34.98 33.63
N PRO A 281 6.22 -35.80 33.38
CA PRO A 281 4.86 -35.46 33.77
C PRO A 281 4.73 -35.48 35.31
N LYS A 282 4.20 -34.39 35.88
CA LYS A 282 3.81 -34.32 37.29
C LYS A 282 2.86 -35.47 37.63
N PRO A 283 3.08 -36.24 38.70
CA PRO A 283 2.15 -37.29 39.11
C PRO A 283 0.83 -36.67 39.59
N THR A 284 -0.24 -37.11 38.95
CA THR A 284 -1.63 -36.95 39.41
C THR A 284 -1.83 -37.70 40.71
N SER A 285 -2.12 -36.99 41.80
CA SER A 285 -2.64 -37.57 43.04
C SER A 285 -4.16 -37.64 42.99
N SER A 286 -4.69 -38.83 42.72
CA SER A 286 -5.92 -39.36 43.33
C SER A 286 -5.48 -40.14 44.59
N THR A 287 -6.12 -40.18 45.75
CA THR A 287 -7.41 -39.72 46.29
C THR A 287 -7.36 -40.11 47.77
N GLU A 288 -7.76 -39.23 48.68
CA GLU A 288 -8.54 -39.49 49.91
C GLU A 288 -9.08 -38.16 50.44
#